data_AF-A0A358EN46-F1
#
_entry.id   AF-A0A358EN46-F1
#
_cell.length_a   1.000
_cell.length_b   1.000
_cell.length_c   1.000
_cell.angle_alpha   90.00
_cell.angle_beta   90.00
_cell.angle_gamma   90.00
#
_symmetry.space_group_name_H-M   'P 1'
#
loop_
_entity.id
_entity.type
_entity.pdbx_description
1 polymer ?
#
loop_
_entity_poly.entity_id
_entity_poly.type
_entity_poly.pdbx_seq_one_letter_code
_entity_poly.pdbx_strand_id
1 'polypeptide(L)' 'MTFPVLALRVNKENPDHHLWNNNGNWWLHYTVRMSDGSKRRIRKSLRTKEIIQARRLRDGEFSALKNGAKKTEQNYE' A
#
# COMPACT_ATOMS: atom_id res chain seq x y z
N MET A 1 7.37 -3.15 -20.42
CA MET A 1 6.34 -2.52 -19.57
C MET A 1 6.83 -2.54 -18.12
N THR A 2 6.73 -1.42 -17.40
CA THR A 2 7.18 -1.33 -16.00
C THR A 2 6.02 -1.66 -15.06
N PHE A 3 6.18 -2.64 -14.19
CA PHE A 3 5.17 -3.05 -13.21
C PHE A 3 5.65 -2.81 -11.78
N PRO A 4 4.76 -2.43 -10.85
CA PRO A 4 5.12 -2.29 -9.45
C PRO A 4 5.39 -3.67 -8.83
N VAL A 5 6.64 -3.92 -8.42
CA VAL A 5 7.02 -5.04 -7.56
C VAL A 5 6.83 -4.61 -6.10
N LEU A 6 5.81 -5.18 -5.47
CA LEU A 6 5.41 -4.77 -4.13
C LEU A 6 6.38 -5.31 -3.05
N ALA A 7 7.47 -4.59 -2.81
CA ALA A 7 8.34 -4.81 -1.65
C ALA A 7 7.74 -4.14 -0.39
N LEU A 8 6.55 -4.58 0.03
CA LEU A 8 5.88 -4.04 1.21
C LEU A 8 6.27 -4.82 2.47
N ARG A 9 6.98 -4.17 3.38
CA ARG A 9 7.26 -4.72 4.72
C ARG A 9 6.16 -4.26 5.66
N VAL A 10 5.36 -5.19 6.19
CA VAL A 10 4.36 -4.89 7.22
C VAL A 10 4.95 -5.32 8.56
N ASN A 11 5.12 -4.38 9.49
CA ASN A 11 5.49 -4.73 10.86
C ASN A 11 4.24 -5.25 11.59
N LYS A 12 4.28 -6.51 12.07
CA LYS A 12 3.18 -7.12 12.82
C LYS A 12 3.04 -6.53 14.23
N GLU A 13 4.12 -6.00 14.81
CA GLU A 13 4.14 -5.41 16.14
C GLU A 13 3.56 -3.99 16.15
N ASN A 14 3.53 -3.33 14.99
CA ASN A 14 2.88 -2.03 14.82
C ASN A 14 1.69 -2.17 13.85
N PRO A 15 0.46 -2.38 14.37
CA PRO A 15 -0.73 -2.53 13.55
C PRO A 15 -1.09 -1.26 12.77
N ASP A 16 -0.48 -0.12 13.08
CA ASP A 16 -0.66 1.15 12.39
C ASP A 16 0.49 1.47 11.42
N HIS A 17 1.37 0.50 11.17
CA HIS A 17 2.43 0.65 10.16
C HIS A 17 1.81 1.08 8.82
N HIS A 18 2.38 2.12 8.21
CA HIS A 18 1.90 2.85 7.02
C HIS A 18 0.74 3.84 7.23
N LEU A 19 0.17 3.95 8.42
CA LEU A 19 -0.86 4.93 8.73
C LEU A 19 -0.23 6.16 9.38
N TRP A 20 -0.66 7.33 8.94
CA TRP A 20 -0.23 8.61 9.48
C TRP A 20 -1.45 9.46 9.82
N ASN A 21 -1.58 9.87 11.08
CA ASN A 21 -2.64 10.78 11.49
C ASN A 21 -2.22 12.22 11.17
N ASN A 22 -3.02 12.91 10.35
CA ASN A 22 -2.85 14.31 10.04
C ASN A 22 -4.11 15.09 10.47
N ASN A 23 -4.05 15.72 11.64
CA ASN A 23 -5.15 16.49 12.25
C ASN A 23 -6.49 15.75 12.27
N GLY A 24 -6.43 14.46 12.64
CA GLY A 24 -7.59 13.60 12.72
C GLY A 24 -7.90 12.86 11.42
N ASN A 25 -7.32 13.21 10.28
CA ASN A 25 -7.50 12.42 9.04
C ASN A 25 -6.35 11.44 8.87
N TRP A 26 -6.66 10.17 8.64
CA TRP A 26 -5.66 9.15 8.38
C TRP A 26 -5.17 9.19 6.93
N TRP A 27 -3.86 9.03 6.78
CA TRP A 27 -3.16 8.95 5.51
C TRP A 27 -2.41 7.63 5.42
N LEU A 28 -2.38 7.05 4.23
CA LEU A 28 -1.63 5.86 3.90
C LEU A 28 -0.33 6.25 3.20
N HIS A 29 0.80 5.91 3.83
CA HIS A 29 2.14 6.19 3.36
C HIS A 29 2.92 4.89 3.14
N TYR A 30 3.33 4.62 1.89
CA TYR A 30 4.18 3.46 1.58
C TYR A 30 5.06 3.72 0.36
N THR A 31 6.06 2.86 0.17
CA THR A 31 6.95 2.90 -1.00
C THR A 31 6.76 1.63 -1.80
N VAL A 32 6.62 1.77 -3.13
CA VAL A 32 6.65 0.65 -4.07
C VAL A 32 7.97 0.66 -4.82
N ARG A 33 8.52 -0.53 -5.06
CA ARG A 33 9.62 -0.72 -6.00
C ARG A 33 9.01 -1.08 -7.35
N MET A 34 9.54 -0.55 -8.43
CA MET A 34 9.11 -0.88 -9.78
C MET A 34 10.07 -1.91 -10.38
N SER A 35 9.61 -2.64 -11.40
CA SER A 35 10.43 -3.65 -12.09
C SER A 35 11.65 -3.06 -12.80
N ASP A 36 11.60 -1.77 -13.16
CA ASP A 36 12.74 -1.01 -13.70
C ASP A 36 13.73 -0.53 -12.62
N GLY A 37 13.57 -1.00 -11.37
CA GLY A 37 14.42 -0.64 -10.23
C GLY A 37 14.08 0.71 -9.59
N SER A 38 13.19 1.51 -10.18
CA SER A 38 12.77 2.78 -9.59
C SER A 38 11.94 2.57 -8.31
N LYS A 39 11.91 3.59 -7.45
CA LYS A 39 11.11 3.59 -6.22
C LYS A 39 10.10 4.72 -6.30
N ARG A 40 8.84 4.44 -5.96
CA ARG A 40 7.79 5.46 -5.87
C ARG A 40 7.21 5.52 -4.47
N ARG A 41 7.11 6.72 -3.90
CA ARG A 41 6.47 6.96 -2.62
C ARG A 41 5.02 7.34 -2.86
N ILE A 42 4.10 6.63 -2.24
CA ILE A 42 2.66 6.87 -2.32
C ILE A 42 2.21 7.47 -1.00
N ARG A 43 1.50 8.60 -1.09
CA ARG A 43 0.82 9.25 0.03
C ARG A 43 -0.63 9.46 -0.37
N LYS A 44 -1.53 8.73 0.25
CA LYS A 44 -2.96 8.74 -0.09
C LYS A 44 -3.76 9.08 1.16
N SER A 45 -4.63 10.09 1.09
CA SER A 45 -5.59 10.32 2.17
C SER A 45 -6.60 9.17 2.20
N LEU A 46 -6.85 8.62 3.38
CA LEU A 46 -7.90 7.62 3.61
C LEU A 46 -9.26 8.26 3.92
N ARG A 47 -9.30 9.59 4.05
CA ARG A 47 -10.51 10.39 4.28
C ARG A 47 -11.39 9.87 5.43
N THR A 48 -10.75 9.29 6.45
CA THR A 48 -11.41 8.81 7.66
C THR A 48 -10.67 9.30 8.88
N LYS A 49 -11.41 9.51 9.96
CA LYS A 49 -10.87 9.81 11.28
C LYS A 49 -10.73 8.57 12.17
N GLU A 50 -11.35 7.47 11.77
CA GLU A 50 -11.35 6.24 12.55
C GLU A 50 -10.18 5.34 12.20
N ILE A 51 -9.41 4.94 13.22
CA ILE A 51 -8.22 4.10 13.03
C ILE A 51 -8.56 2.69 12.52
N ILE A 52 -9.67 2.10 12.98
CA ILE A 52 -10.10 0.78 12.51
C ILE A 52 -10.51 0.82 11.03
N GLN A 53 -11.22 1.88 10.62
CA GLN A 53 -11.55 2.09 9.21
C GLN A 53 -10.29 2.34 8.38
N ALA A 54 -9.34 3.12 8.90
CA ALA A 54 -8.06 3.37 8.24
C ALA A 54 -7.25 2.08 8.01
N ARG A 55 -7.21 1.18 9.00
CA ARG A 55 -6.59 -0.15 8.88
C ARG A 55 -7.25 -0.99 7.78
N ARG A 56 -8.59 -1.06 7.77
CA ARG A 56 -9.33 -1.81 6.74
C ARG A 56 -9.07 -1.26 5.33
N LEU A 57 -9.09 0.06 5.16
CA LEU A 57 -8.80 0.70 3.88
C LEU A 57 -7.37 0.41 3.41
N ARG A 58 -6.38 0.52 4.30
CA ARG A 58 -5.00 0.13 4.00
C ARG A 58 -4.89 -1.32 3.55
N ASP A 59 -5.49 -2.24 4.30
CA ASP A 59 -5.37 -3.67 4.03
C ASP A 59 -6.03 -4.02 2.69
N GLY A 60 -7.15 -3.36 2.36
CA GLY A 60 -7.79 -3.44 1.05
C GLY A 60 -6.89 -2.97 -0.09
N GLU A 61 -6.22 -1.81 0.07
CA GLU A 61 -5.26 -1.29 -0.92
C GLU A 61 -4.09 -2.26 -1.13
N PHE A 62 -3.53 -2.80 -0.04
CA PHE A 62 -2.43 -3.75 -0.12
C PHE A 62 -2.85 -5.08 -0.76
N SER A 63 -4.05 -5.56 -0.48
CA SER A 63 -4.62 -6.74 -1.14
C SER A 63 -4.80 -6.52 -2.64
N ALA A 64 -5.38 -5.37 -3.03
CA ALA A 64 -5.55 -5.00 -4.44
C ALA A 64 -4.21 -4.92 -5.18
N LEU A 65 -3.19 -4.33 -4.56
CA LEU A 65 -1.85 -4.24 -5.15
C LEU A 65 -1.18 -5.61 -5.32
N LYS A 66 -1.30 -6.49 -4.32
CA LYS A 66 -0.80 -7.88 -4.43
C LYS A 66 -1.52 -8.66 -5.54
N ASN A 67 -2.83 -8.47 -5.69
CA ASN A 67 -3.61 -9.15 -6.71
C ASN A 67 -3.34 -8.59 -8.12
N GLY A 68 -3.10 -7.28 -8.24
CA GLY A 68 -2.66 -6.66 -9.50
C GLY A 68 -1.29 -7.16 -9.95
N ALA A 69 -0.35 -7.36 -9.01
CA ALA A 69 0.94 -7.99 -9.30
C ALA A 69 0.78 -9.44 -9.81
N LYS A 70 -0.04 -10.27 -9.13
CA LYS A 70 -0.27 -11.68 -9.56
C LYS A 70 -0.93 -11.81 -10.92
N LYS A 71 -1.93 -10.96 -11.23
CA LYS A 71 -2.56 -10.93 -12.56
C LYS A 71 -1.57 -10.55 -13.66
N THR A 72 -0.57 -9.74 -13.33
CA THR A 72 0.47 -9.36 -14.28
C THR A 72 1.37 -10.56 -14.56
N GLU A 73 1.83 -11.27 -13.53
CA GLU A 73 2.67 -12.48 -13.67
C GLU A 73 2.01 -13.62 -14.46
N GLN A 74 0.69 -13.82 -14.34
CA GLN A 74 -0.04 -14.89 -15.04
C GLN A 74 -0.37 -14.60 -16.52
N ASN A 75 -0.18 -13.37 -17.02
CA ASN A 75 -0.50 -13.00 -18.40
C ASN A 75 0.76 -12.94 -19.31
N TYR A 76 1.91 -13.41 -18.85
CA TYR A 76 3.16 -13.49 -19.61
C TYR A 76 3.65 -14.94 -19.81
N GLU A 77 2.73 -15.88 -20.01
CA GLU A 77 3.01 -17.21 -20.54
C GLU A 77 2.44 -17.36 -21.96
#